data_AF-A0A7J6RDG5-F1
#
_entry.id   AF-A0A7J6RDG5-F1
#
_cell.length_a   1.000
_cell.length_b   1.000
_cell.length_c   1.000
_cell.angle_alpha   90.00
_cell.angle_beta   90.00
_cell.angle_gamma   90.00
#
_symmetry.space_group_name_H-M   'P 1'
#
loop_
_entity.id
_entity.type
_entity.pdbx_description
1 polymer ?
#
loop_
_entity_poly.entity_id
_entity_poly.type
_entity_poly.pdbx_seq_one_letter_code
_entity_poly.pdbx_strand_id
1 'polypeptide(L)'
;MAVGKPLLANPTIKRYSLTTKAAATLGAGDLEAAVKVPPGADEFEWIAVKTLDIFNEINLLLGAISDFCTNESCPEMRAGKHYEYAWADETKYLTPTRCSAPVYTELLMKWVDSHLADKTIFPTEEGVPFPDNFIPTVKKLFRRLFRVYAHVYHSHFRQIVDSGAEAHVNNAFKHFMYFVMEFNLIEQKECTPLLELIRKLCGAGIAGLNCAKHLKAAGASTVVLEASFHIGGRCRTLHESDMKAPGSHGWWMHTEGSIGRGNSHFDVGAEFIHGDGTSLYGMAQERGWNLQKLFTWAQGDGGPNDEMVNGGAGYYYVDGQLYRFDELPPDFRETHEILSRMADEYPVAHSEDMEAVLRSRGISDRSERLVQAGYGNTAGGAFRVLSWRANCEAEHFYERDDGDHDFQVEQGFGDAVIGELEKDAGEVRVLHRVVSVTMGADGVASVRCSNGRVFRAPHVILCVPVPVLQGSYGPTESIAMSPPLP
;
A
#
# COMPACT_ATOMS: atom_id res chain seq x y z
N MET A 1 -23.77 -28.55 -6.75
CA MET A 1 -24.79 -28.00 -5.84
C MET A 1 -25.07 -28.98 -4.70
N ALA A 2 -24.52 -28.68 -3.53
CA ALA A 2 -25.06 -29.10 -2.24
C ALA A 2 -24.86 -27.88 -1.33
N VAL A 3 -25.93 -27.09 -1.17
CA VAL A 3 -25.94 -25.93 -0.28
C VAL A 3 -25.84 -26.48 1.14
N GLY A 4 -24.65 -26.37 1.74
CA GLY A 4 -24.44 -26.74 3.14
C GLY A 4 -25.36 -25.90 4.01
N LYS A 5 -26.21 -26.56 4.80
CA LYS A 5 -27.03 -25.89 5.83
C LYS A 5 -26.08 -25.19 6.83
N PRO A 6 -26.38 -23.96 7.28
CA PRO A 6 -25.58 -23.30 8.29
C PRO A 6 -25.64 -24.10 9.59
N LEU A 7 -24.47 -24.55 10.07
CA LEU A 7 -24.30 -25.20 11.37
C LEU A 7 -24.30 -24.15 12.48
N LEU A 8 -25.46 -23.54 12.75
CA LEU A 8 -25.70 -22.80 13.98
C LEU A 8 -27.09 -23.13 14.51
N ALA A 9 -27.20 -24.31 15.14
CA ALA A 9 -28.34 -24.69 15.96
C ALA A 9 -27.86 -25.38 17.24
N ASN A 10 -26.93 -24.75 17.97
CA ASN A 10 -26.77 -25.04 19.39
C ASN A 10 -26.43 -23.75 20.17
N PRO A 11 -27.42 -23.13 20.84
CA PRO A 11 -27.28 -21.81 21.45
C PRO A 11 -26.66 -21.92 22.85
N THR A 12 -25.35 -21.76 22.96
CA THR A 12 -24.77 -21.25 24.22
C THR A 12 -24.88 -19.73 24.22
N ILE A 13 -25.56 -19.21 25.24
CA ILE A 13 -26.06 -17.82 25.36
C ILE A 13 -24.92 -16.76 25.26
N LYS A 14 -23.66 -17.15 25.57
CA LYS A 14 -22.48 -16.27 25.55
C LYS A 14 -21.85 -16.10 24.16
N ARG A 15 -21.60 -17.18 23.42
CA ARG A 15 -21.10 -17.13 22.02
C ARG A 15 -22.12 -16.49 21.09
N TYR A 16 -23.38 -16.87 21.22
CA TYR A 16 -24.47 -16.26 20.42
C TYR A 16 -24.58 -14.75 20.65
N SER A 17 -24.41 -14.29 21.90
CA SER A 17 -24.35 -12.85 22.23
C SER A 17 -23.14 -12.16 21.60
N LEU A 18 -21.96 -12.80 21.60
CA LEU A 18 -20.75 -12.27 20.95
C LEU A 18 -20.86 -12.24 19.42
N THR A 19 -21.37 -13.29 18.79
CA THR A 19 -21.63 -13.34 17.34
C THR A 19 -22.67 -12.30 16.92
N THR A 20 -23.71 -12.08 17.73
CA THR A 20 -24.73 -11.04 17.45
C THR A 20 -24.14 -9.63 17.57
N LYS A 21 -23.26 -9.38 18.55
CA LYS A 21 -22.52 -8.10 18.70
C LYS A 21 -21.48 -7.91 17.60
N ALA A 22 -20.84 -8.99 17.14
CA ALA A 22 -19.90 -9.01 16.02
C ALA A 22 -20.60 -8.74 14.67
N ALA A 23 -21.76 -9.35 14.43
CA ALA A 23 -22.58 -9.12 13.24
C ALA A 23 -23.12 -7.68 13.18
N ALA A 24 -23.47 -7.09 14.34
CA ALA A 24 -23.89 -5.69 14.43
C ALA A 24 -22.75 -4.69 14.13
N THR A 25 -21.49 -5.08 14.34
CA THR A 25 -20.31 -4.23 14.05
C THR A 25 -19.82 -4.39 12.60
N LEU A 26 -19.99 -5.56 11.99
CA LEU A 26 -19.70 -5.80 10.55
C LEU A 26 -20.57 -4.93 9.61
N GLY A 27 -21.80 -4.58 10.02
CA GLY A 27 -22.69 -3.68 9.27
C GLY A 27 -22.43 -2.18 9.48
N ALA A 28 -21.53 -1.79 10.39
CA ALA A 28 -21.35 -0.41 10.85
C ALA A 28 -20.18 0.36 10.20
N GLY A 29 -19.44 -0.26 9.26
CA GLY A 29 -18.41 0.40 8.46
C GLY A 29 -17.04 0.62 9.13
N ASP A 30 -16.88 0.25 10.40
CA ASP A 30 -15.61 0.30 11.13
C ASP A 30 -15.09 -1.11 11.43
N LEU A 31 -14.32 -1.65 10.47
CA LEU A 31 -13.73 -2.98 10.57
C LEU A 31 -12.68 -3.10 11.67
N GLU A 32 -12.07 -1.99 12.11
CA GLU A 32 -11.03 -2.01 13.14
C GLU A 32 -11.65 -2.10 14.55
N ALA A 33 -12.73 -1.36 14.81
CA ALA A 33 -13.51 -1.56 16.02
C ALA A 33 -14.16 -2.95 16.06
N ALA A 34 -14.54 -3.49 14.90
CA ALA A 34 -15.15 -4.81 14.80
C ALA A 34 -14.24 -5.98 15.21
N VAL A 35 -12.91 -5.78 15.26
CA VAL A 35 -11.94 -6.82 15.65
C VAL A 35 -11.48 -6.74 17.11
N LYS A 36 -11.69 -5.61 17.80
CA LYS A 36 -11.23 -5.42 19.18
C LYS A 36 -12.07 -6.23 20.18
N VAL A 37 -11.42 -6.73 21.22
CA VAL A 37 -12.10 -7.46 22.30
C VAL A 37 -13.13 -6.53 22.98
N PRO A 38 -14.43 -6.91 23.04
CA PRO A 38 -15.43 -6.10 23.71
C PRO A 38 -15.14 -5.94 25.21
N PRO A 39 -15.49 -4.80 25.84
CA PRO A 39 -15.29 -4.61 27.28
C PRO A 39 -15.91 -5.75 28.12
N GLY A 40 -15.10 -6.38 28.96
CA GLY A 40 -15.51 -7.49 29.83
C GLY A 40 -15.66 -8.85 29.13
N ALA A 41 -15.32 -8.96 27.85
CA ALA A 41 -15.22 -10.24 27.16
C ALA A 41 -13.85 -10.89 27.40
N ASP A 42 -13.81 -12.21 27.34
CA ASP A 42 -12.57 -12.98 27.35
C ASP A 42 -11.91 -12.94 25.95
N GLU A 43 -10.60 -12.71 25.92
CA GLU A 43 -9.84 -12.57 24.67
C GLU A 43 -9.85 -13.86 23.85
N PHE A 44 -9.68 -15.02 24.48
CA PHE A 44 -9.62 -16.30 23.75
C PHE A 44 -10.98 -16.68 23.19
N GLU A 45 -12.05 -16.42 23.95
CA GLU A 45 -13.42 -16.57 23.47
C GLU A 45 -13.72 -15.64 22.29
N TRP A 46 -13.25 -14.40 22.34
CA TRP A 46 -13.39 -13.46 21.23
C TRP A 46 -12.63 -13.91 19.99
N ILE A 47 -11.39 -14.37 20.17
CA ILE A 47 -10.57 -14.91 19.08
C ILE A 47 -11.25 -16.13 18.47
N ALA A 48 -11.82 -17.03 19.27
CA ALA A 48 -12.53 -18.21 18.80
C ALA A 48 -13.74 -17.84 17.92
N VAL A 49 -14.57 -16.91 18.39
CA VAL A 49 -15.75 -16.42 17.64
C VAL A 49 -15.32 -15.81 16.30
N LYS A 50 -14.31 -14.93 16.32
CA LYS A 50 -13.84 -14.23 15.12
C LYS A 50 -13.11 -15.14 14.14
N THR A 51 -12.43 -16.18 14.62
CA THR A 51 -11.84 -17.20 13.74
C THR A 51 -12.92 -17.90 12.92
N LEU A 52 -14.07 -18.22 13.52
CA LEU A 52 -15.20 -18.84 12.81
C LEU A 52 -15.83 -17.89 11.79
N ASP A 53 -16.01 -16.61 12.15
CA ASP A 53 -16.56 -15.59 11.24
C ASP A 53 -15.66 -15.44 9.99
N ILE A 54 -14.35 -15.29 10.20
CA ILE A 54 -13.36 -15.15 9.12
C ILE A 54 -13.26 -16.41 8.26
N PHE A 55 -13.38 -17.60 8.86
CA PHE A 55 -13.45 -18.86 8.10
C PHE A 55 -14.66 -18.89 7.15
N ASN A 56 -15.82 -18.42 7.62
CA ASN A 56 -17.03 -18.33 6.79
C ASN A 56 -16.89 -17.28 5.68
N GLU A 57 -16.27 -16.13 5.95
CA GLU A 57 -15.97 -15.11 4.94
C GLU A 57 -15.08 -15.67 3.81
N ILE A 58 -14.04 -16.44 4.16
CA ILE A 58 -13.16 -17.06 3.18
C ILE A 58 -13.87 -18.17 2.39
N ASN A 59 -14.78 -18.93 3.01
CA ASN A 59 -15.63 -19.88 2.30
C ASN A 59 -16.48 -19.20 1.22
N LEU A 60 -17.06 -18.04 1.52
CA LEU A 60 -17.82 -17.25 0.53
C LEU A 60 -16.92 -16.77 -0.60
N LEU A 61 -15.69 -16.32 -0.29
CA LEU A 61 -14.71 -15.92 -1.30
C LEU A 61 -14.34 -17.06 -2.24
N LEU A 62 -14.08 -18.26 -1.70
CA LEU A 62 -13.79 -19.46 -2.50
C LEU A 62 -14.97 -19.86 -3.39
N GLY A 63 -16.20 -19.70 -2.90
CA GLY A 63 -17.41 -19.89 -3.71
C GLY A 63 -17.52 -18.90 -4.88
N ALA A 64 -17.07 -17.65 -4.70
CA ALA A 64 -17.10 -16.64 -5.76
C ALA A 64 -16.11 -16.90 -6.90
N ILE A 65 -15.02 -17.64 -6.63
CA ILE A 65 -14.00 -17.95 -7.64
C ILE A 65 -14.05 -19.39 -8.17
N SER A 66 -14.99 -20.22 -7.70
CA SER A 66 -14.99 -21.67 -7.98
C SER A 66 -15.12 -22.02 -9.46
N ASP A 67 -15.79 -21.16 -10.22
CA ASP A 67 -16.00 -21.36 -11.65
C ASP A 67 -14.74 -21.05 -12.48
N PHE A 68 -13.77 -20.33 -11.89
CA PHE A 68 -12.54 -19.89 -12.56
C PHE A 68 -11.29 -20.63 -12.04
N CYS A 69 -11.29 -21.07 -10.78
CA CYS A 69 -10.18 -21.77 -10.14
C CYS A 69 -10.31 -23.29 -10.34
N THR A 70 -9.74 -23.81 -11.42
CA THR A 70 -9.80 -25.23 -11.79
C THR A 70 -8.41 -25.88 -11.71
N ASN A 71 -8.36 -27.21 -11.85
CA ASN A 71 -7.09 -27.94 -11.90
C ASN A 71 -6.25 -27.54 -13.12
N GLU A 72 -6.90 -27.10 -14.20
CA GLU A 72 -6.27 -26.68 -15.44
C GLU A 72 -5.80 -25.22 -15.36
N SER A 73 -6.62 -24.32 -14.80
CA SER A 73 -6.23 -22.90 -14.67
C SER A 73 -5.20 -22.68 -13.57
N CYS A 74 -5.27 -23.46 -12.49
CA CYS A 74 -4.42 -23.34 -11.31
C CYS A 74 -3.85 -24.73 -10.90
N PRO A 75 -2.96 -25.33 -11.71
CA PRO A 75 -2.43 -26.68 -11.47
C PRO A 75 -1.53 -26.79 -10.24
N GLU A 76 -1.09 -25.64 -9.71
CA GLU A 76 -0.32 -25.53 -8.47
C GLU A 76 -0.93 -24.41 -7.61
N MET A 77 -1.00 -24.60 -6.29
CA MET A 77 -1.39 -23.53 -5.36
C MET A 77 -0.27 -22.49 -5.26
N ARG A 78 -0.48 -21.33 -5.88
CA ARG A 78 0.52 -20.24 -5.98
C ARG A 78 -0.04 -18.89 -5.55
N ALA A 79 0.84 -18.01 -5.08
CA ALA A 79 0.60 -16.57 -5.02
C ALA A 79 1.63 -15.86 -5.90
N GLY A 80 1.23 -15.54 -7.12
CA GLY A 80 2.12 -14.96 -8.13
C GLY A 80 3.18 -15.95 -8.63
N LYS A 81 4.26 -15.41 -9.22
CA LYS A 81 5.32 -16.23 -9.84
C LYS A 81 6.27 -16.85 -8.80
N HIS A 82 6.38 -16.25 -7.62
CA HIS A 82 7.47 -16.50 -6.66
C HIS A 82 7.07 -17.33 -5.44
N TYR A 83 5.78 -17.51 -5.18
CA TYR A 83 5.30 -18.25 -4.00
C TYR A 83 4.46 -19.45 -4.43
N GLU A 84 4.91 -20.65 -4.05
CA GLU A 84 4.21 -21.91 -4.25
C GLU A 84 3.95 -22.56 -2.88
N TYR A 85 2.74 -23.07 -2.68
CA TYR A 85 2.32 -23.69 -1.43
C TYR A 85 2.04 -25.17 -1.63
N ALA A 86 2.88 -26.02 -1.04
CA ALA A 86 2.61 -27.46 -0.95
C ALA A 86 1.77 -27.77 0.31
N TRP A 87 0.93 -28.80 0.22
CA TRP A 87 0.09 -29.24 1.33
C TRP A 87 0.80 -30.25 2.22
N ALA A 88 0.65 -30.12 3.53
CA ALA A 88 1.05 -31.14 4.49
C ALA A 88 0.11 -31.13 5.69
N ASP A 89 -0.18 -32.30 6.23
CA ASP A 89 -0.98 -32.50 7.45
C ASP A 89 -0.45 -33.66 8.28
N GLU A 90 -1.05 -33.84 9.45
CA GLU A 90 -0.62 -34.81 10.46
C GLU A 90 -1.13 -36.24 10.19
N THR A 91 -1.90 -36.47 9.11
CA THR A 91 -2.66 -37.71 8.92
C THR A 91 -2.36 -38.42 7.60
N LYS A 92 -2.66 -37.77 6.47
CA LYS A 92 -2.64 -38.35 5.14
C LYS A 92 -1.46 -37.84 4.32
N TYR A 93 -1.11 -36.56 4.45
CA TYR A 93 -0.04 -35.92 3.68
C TYR A 93 1.11 -35.54 4.62
N LEU A 94 1.86 -36.54 5.08
CA LEU A 94 2.94 -36.39 6.07
C LEU A 94 4.16 -35.61 5.54
N THR A 95 4.27 -35.41 4.23
CA THR A 95 5.32 -34.61 3.61
C THR A 95 4.71 -33.56 2.69
N PRO A 96 5.38 -32.40 2.47
CA PRO A 96 4.88 -31.35 1.57
C PRO A 96 4.60 -31.91 0.18
N THR A 97 3.31 -32.00 -0.16
CA THR A 97 2.79 -32.60 -1.39
C THR A 97 2.22 -31.51 -2.27
N ARG A 98 2.68 -31.43 -3.52
CA ARG A 98 2.12 -30.49 -4.51
C ARG A 98 0.70 -30.90 -4.89
N CYS A 99 -0.19 -29.92 -4.98
CA CYS A 99 -1.53 -30.08 -5.51
C CYS A 99 -2.00 -28.78 -6.17
N SER A 100 -3.05 -28.88 -6.97
CA SER A 100 -3.70 -27.73 -7.60
C SER A 100 -4.30 -26.80 -6.56
N ALA A 101 -4.47 -25.52 -6.90
CA ALA A 101 -5.08 -24.55 -6.01
C ALA A 101 -6.47 -24.98 -5.49
N PRO A 102 -7.43 -25.45 -6.33
CA PRO A 102 -8.73 -25.89 -5.81
C PRO A 102 -8.59 -27.08 -4.82
N VAL A 103 -7.73 -28.06 -5.11
CA VAL A 103 -7.48 -29.19 -4.21
C VAL A 103 -6.85 -28.73 -2.90
N TYR A 104 -5.87 -27.83 -2.97
CA TYR A 104 -5.25 -27.24 -1.78
C TYR A 104 -6.29 -26.52 -0.92
N THR A 105 -7.15 -25.69 -1.53
CA THR A 105 -8.18 -24.94 -0.79
C THR A 105 -9.23 -25.87 -0.19
N GLU A 106 -9.62 -26.95 -0.87
CA GLU A 106 -10.53 -27.95 -0.31
C GLU A 106 -9.93 -28.65 0.92
N LEU A 107 -8.67 -29.09 0.82
CA LEU A 107 -7.95 -29.70 1.94
C LEU A 107 -7.80 -28.71 3.11
N LEU A 108 -7.49 -27.45 2.81
CA LEU A 108 -7.40 -26.39 3.79
C LEU A 108 -8.72 -26.18 4.53
N MET A 109 -9.83 -26.01 3.82
CA MET A 109 -11.10 -25.72 4.46
C MET A 109 -11.57 -26.89 5.32
N LYS A 110 -11.38 -28.15 4.87
CA LYS A 110 -11.66 -29.34 5.70
C LYS A 110 -10.79 -29.41 6.95
N TRP A 111 -9.51 -29.06 6.83
CA TRP A 111 -8.57 -29.07 7.95
C TRP A 111 -8.90 -27.96 8.97
N VAL A 112 -9.27 -26.76 8.52
CA VAL A 112 -9.72 -25.69 9.42
C VAL A 112 -11.03 -26.08 10.11
N ASP A 113 -12.01 -26.60 9.36
CA ASP A 113 -13.30 -27.06 9.89
C ASP A 113 -13.13 -28.11 11.00
N SER A 114 -12.24 -29.09 10.80
CA SER A 114 -11.97 -30.11 11.82
C SER A 114 -11.36 -29.55 13.10
N HIS A 115 -10.51 -28.51 13.00
CA HIS A 115 -9.94 -27.84 14.17
C HIS A 115 -11.00 -27.01 14.91
N LEU A 116 -11.85 -26.29 14.17
CA LEU A 116 -12.95 -25.52 14.76
C LEU A 116 -14.00 -26.41 15.44
N ALA A 117 -14.18 -27.64 14.96
CA ALA A 117 -15.07 -28.64 15.56
C ALA A 117 -14.47 -29.37 16.77
N ASP A 118 -13.15 -29.30 16.97
CA ASP A 118 -12.46 -29.96 18.07
C ASP A 118 -12.67 -29.21 19.39
N LYS A 119 -13.55 -29.75 20.25
CA LYS A 119 -13.87 -29.18 21.57
C LYS A 119 -12.68 -29.14 22.53
N THR A 120 -11.60 -29.87 22.26
CA THR A 120 -10.38 -29.80 23.08
C THR A 120 -9.56 -28.55 22.75
N ILE A 121 -9.72 -27.99 21.54
CA ILE A 121 -9.04 -26.77 21.07
C ILE A 121 -9.97 -25.56 21.17
N PHE A 122 -11.25 -25.73 20.79
CA PHE A 122 -12.30 -24.72 20.82
C PHE A 122 -13.45 -25.17 21.76
N PRO A 123 -13.26 -25.13 23.10
CA PRO A 123 -14.26 -25.62 24.05
C PRO A 123 -15.59 -24.90 23.88
N THR A 124 -16.71 -25.61 23.79
CA THR A 124 -18.04 -24.99 23.62
C THR A 124 -18.82 -24.83 24.92
N GLU A 125 -18.34 -25.45 26.00
CA GLU A 125 -19.01 -25.54 27.29
C GLU A 125 -18.54 -24.42 28.22
N GLU A 126 -19.48 -23.80 28.95
CA GLU A 126 -19.17 -22.69 29.84
C GLU A 126 -18.32 -23.15 31.03
N GLY A 127 -17.27 -22.39 31.34
CA GLY A 127 -16.35 -22.69 32.44
C GLY A 127 -15.21 -23.65 32.08
N VAL A 128 -15.18 -24.20 30.86
CA VAL A 128 -14.03 -24.97 30.37
C VAL A 128 -12.97 -24.00 29.82
N PRO A 129 -11.74 -24.00 30.37
CA PRO A 129 -10.68 -23.12 29.87
C PRO A 129 -10.17 -23.57 28.50
N PHE A 130 -9.69 -22.62 27.70
CA PHE A 130 -8.95 -22.92 26.47
C PHE A 130 -7.60 -23.57 26.80
N PRO A 131 -7.10 -24.48 25.93
CA PRO A 131 -5.82 -25.12 26.17
C PRO A 131 -4.63 -24.18 25.87
N ASP A 132 -3.45 -24.49 26.41
CA ASP A 132 -2.23 -23.71 26.21
C ASP A 132 -1.81 -23.58 24.73
N ASN A 133 -2.20 -24.55 23.90
CA ASN A 133 -1.92 -24.56 22.47
C ASN A 133 -2.98 -23.84 21.61
N PHE A 134 -3.97 -23.18 22.21
CA PHE A 134 -5.04 -22.48 21.49
C PHE A 134 -4.48 -21.41 20.53
N ILE A 135 -3.76 -20.41 21.05
CA ILE A 135 -3.17 -19.33 20.23
C ILE A 135 -2.19 -19.88 19.18
N PRO A 136 -1.24 -20.78 19.50
CA PRO A 136 -0.40 -21.43 18.49
C PRO A 136 -1.19 -22.08 17.35
N THR A 137 -2.33 -22.72 17.67
CA THR A 137 -3.22 -23.33 16.68
C THR A 137 -3.91 -22.27 15.83
N VAL A 138 -4.47 -21.22 16.44
CA VAL A 138 -5.09 -20.09 15.72
C VAL A 138 -4.09 -19.44 14.76
N LYS A 139 -2.85 -19.17 15.20
CA LYS A 139 -1.79 -18.66 14.32
C LYS A 139 -1.57 -19.57 13.09
N LYS A 140 -1.56 -20.90 13.30
CA LYS A 140 -1.44 -21.87 12.20
C LYS A 140 -2.62 -21.83 11.23
N LEU A 141 -3.86 -21.67 11.74
CA LEU A 141 -5.06 -21.50 10.92
C LEU A 141 -4.94 -20.25 10.05
N PHE A 142 -4.67 -19.08 10.66
CA PHE A 142 -4.60 -17.79 9.98
C PHE A 142 -3.49 -17.73 8.93
N ARG A 143 -2.29 -18.26 9.21
CA ARG A 143 -1.21 -18.36 8.22
C ARG A 143 -1.64 -19.13 6.96
N ARG A 144 -2.40 -20.21 7.12
CA ARG A 144 -2.86 -21.01 5.98
C ARG A 144 -4.03 -20.33 5.26
N LEU A 145 -4.96 -19.72 5.99
CA LEU A 145 -6.08 -18.93 5.45
C LEU A 145 -5.60 -17.73 4.63
N PHE A 146 -4.53 -17.04 5.06
CA PHE A 146 -3.90 -15.96 4.29
C PHE A 146 -3.48 -16.38 2.87
N ARG A 147 -3.06 -17.63 2.68
CA ARG A 147 -2.67 -18.16 1.36
C ARG A 147 -3.83 -18.16 0.37
N VAL A 148 -5.07 -18.25 0.85
CA VAL A 148 -6.27 -18.14 0.01
C VAL A 148 -6.38 -16.73 -0.55
N TYR A 149 -6.31 -15.69 0.30
CA TYR A 149 -6.28 -14.30 -0.17
C TYR A 149 -5.11 -14.07 -1.13
N ALA A 150 -3.92 -14.54 -0.80
CA ALA A 150 -2.74 -14.38 -1.66
C ALA A 150 -2.96 -15.01 -3.05
N HIS A 151 -3.52 -16.22 -3.12
CA HIS A 151 -3.85 -16.85 -4.38
C HIS A 151 -4.92 -16.07 -5.16
N VAL A 152 -6.00 -15.67 -4.48
CA VAL A 152 -7.12 -14.94 -5.08
C VAL A 152 -6.65 -13.62 -5.72
N TYR A 153 -5.87 -12.82 -4.99
CA TYR A 153 -5.38 -11.53 -5.48
C TYR A 153 -4.42 -11.66 -6.67
N HIS A 154 -3.59 -12.71 -6.70
CA HIS A 154 -2.63 -12.89 -7.79
C HIS A 154 -3.22 -13.57 -9.02
N SER A 155 -4.16 -14.50 -8.84
CA SER A 155 -4.62 -15.38 -9.92
C SER A 155 -6.04 -15.08 -10.42
N HIS A 156 -6.89 -14.48 -9.58
CA HIS A 156 -8.33 -14.36 -9.85
C HIS A 156 -8.87 -12.94 -9.68
N PHE A 157 -8.03 -11.95 -9.38
CA PHE A 157 -8.50 -10.60 -9.08
C PHE A 157 -9.17 -9.93 -10.28
N ARG A 158 -8.73 -10.24 -11.51
CA ARG A 158 -9.38 -9.75 -12.73
C ARG A 158 -10.84 -10.21 -12.81
N GLN A 159 -11.10 -11.50 -12.57
CA GLN A 159 -12.44 -12.09 -12.59
C GLN A 159 -13.31 -11.53 -11.45
N ILE A 160 -12.70 -11.20 -10.31
CA ILE A 160 -13.37 -10.51 -9.20
C ILE A 160 -13.80 -9.09 -9.60
N VAL A 161 -12.95 -8.35 -10.32
CA VAL A 161 -13.30 -7.03 -10.86
C VAL A 161 -14.37 -7.14 -11.94
N ASP A 162 -14.26 -8.11 -12.85
CA ASP A 162 -15.24 -8.33 -13.93
C ASP A 162 -16.64 -8.70 -13.38
N SER A 163 -16.71 -9.25 -12.16
CA SER A 163 -17.96 -9.56 -11.46
C SER A 163 -18.43 -8.44 -10.51
N GLY A 164 -17.71 -7.32 -10.39
CA GLY A 164 -18.05 -6.20 -9.51
C GLY A 164 -17.93 -6.52 -8.02
N ALA A 165 -17.17 -7.56 -7.66
CA ALA A 165 -17.04 -8.05 -6.30
C ALA A 165 -15.78 -7.52 -5.58
N GLU A 166 -14.93 -6.74 -6.24
CA GLU A 166 -13.62 -6.30 -5.76
C GLU A 166 -13.70 -5.50 -4.46
N ALA A 167 -14.73 -4.66 -4.28
CA ALA A 167 -14.95 -3.94 -3.03
C ALA A 167 -15.21 -4.89 -1.85
N HIS A 168 -15.96 -5.97 -2.07
CA HIS A 168 -16.28 -6.96 -1.04
C HIS A 168 -15.03 -7.78 -0.67
N VAL A 169 -14.25 -8.20 -1.65
CA VAL A 169 -12.99 -8.93 -1.43
C VAL A 169 -11.97 -8.07 -0.69
N ASN A 170 -11.83 -6.80 -1.09
CA ASN A 170 -10.97 -5.83 -0.40
C ASN A 170 -11.42 -5.58 1.03
N ASN A 171 -12.72 -5.47 1.29
CA ASN A 171 -13.25 -5.28 2.64
C ASN A 171 -13.03 -6.50 3.53
N ALA A 172 -13.27 -7.71 3.01
CA ALA A 172 -13.00 -8.97 3.71
C ALA A 172 -11.50 -9.13 4.01
N PHE A 173 -10.62 -8.79 3.06
CA PHE A 173 -9.18 -8.83 3.28
C PHE A 173 -8.71 -7.79 4.30
N LYS A 174 -9.26 -6.56 4.28
CA LYS A 174 -9.01 -5.54 5.32
C LYS A 174 -9.42 -6.06 6.70
N HIS A 175 -10.61 -6.65 6.82
CA HIS A 175 -11.10 -7.25 8.08
C HIS A 175 -10.17 -8.36 8.58
N PHE A 176 -9.79 -9.28 7.69
CA PHE A 176 -8.82 -10.34 7.98
C PHE A 176 -7.49 -9.77 8.52
N MET A 177 -6.93 -8.78 7.82
CA MET A 177 -5.64 -8.19 8.20
C MET A 177 -5.72 -7.39 9.50
N TYR A 178 -6.80 -6.64 9.76
CA TYR A 178 -7.00 -5.96 11.04
C TYR A 178 -7.04 -6.95 12.20
N PHE A 179 -7.74 -8.08 12.03
CA PHE A 179 -7.78 -9.12 13.05
C PHE A 179 -6.42 -9.80 13.26
N VAL A 180 -5.70 -10.09 12.17
CA VAL A 180 -4.34 -10.62 12.21
C VAL A 180 -3.37 -9.70 12.96
N MET A 181 -3.48 -8.39 12.72
CA MET A 181 -2.62 -7.39 13.37
C MET A 181 -2.96 -7.21 14.85
N GLU A 182 -4.25 -7.10 15.20
CA GLU A 182 -4.72 -6.93 16.58
C GLU A 182 -4.19 -8.04 17.50
N PHE A 183 -4.22 -9.30 17.05
CA PHE A 183 -3.81 -10.45 17.85
C PHE A 183 -2.46 -11.06 17.43
N ASN A 184 -1.69 -10.36 16.58
CA ASN A 184 -0.38 -10.77 16.08
C ASN A 184 -0.36 -12.24 15.59
N LEU A 185 -1.31 -12.57 14.69
CA LEU A 185 -1.60 -13.95 14.29
C LEU A 185 -0.70 -14.48 13.17
N ILE A 186 -0.10 -13.59 12.38
CA ILE A 186 0.77 -13.91 11.24
C ILE A 186 2.02 -13.05 11.33
N GLU A 187 3.18 -13.66 11.16
CA GLU A 187 4.44 -12.91 11.11
C GLU A 187 4.53 -12.12 9.81
N GLN A 188 5.11 -10.91 9.88
CA GLN A 188 5.22 -10.01 8.73
C GLN A 188 5.85 -10.67 7.48
N LYS A 189 6.85 -11.55 7.68
CA LYS A 189 7.51 -12.30 6.61
C LYS A 189 6.56 -13.21 5.82
N GLU A 190 5.49 -13.69 6.45
CA GLU A 190 4.51 -14.57 5.81
C GLU A 190 3.46 -13.77 5.04
N CYS A 191 3.33 -12.47 5.32
CA CYS A 191 2.48 -11.53 4.59
C CYS A 191 3.12 -11.03 3.28
N THR A 192 4.41 -11.33 3.04
CA THR A 192 5.18 -10.85 1.86
C THR A 192 4.42 -10.97 0.53
N PRO A 193 3.70 -12.07 0.21
CA PRO A 193 2.97 -12.20 -1.04
C PRO A 193 1.96 -11.09 -1.34
N LEU A 194 1.45 -10.40 -0.31
CA LEU A 194 0.49 -9.29 -0.45
C LEU A 194 0.98 -7.99 0.23
N LEU A 195 2.26 -7.88 0.54
CA LEU A 195 2.79 -6.77 1.34
C LEU A 195 2.55 -5.40 0.67
N GLU A 196 2.67 -5.30 -0.65
CA GLU A 196 2.34 -4.07 -1.38
C GLU A 196 0.86 -3.70 -1.32
N LEU A 197 -0.04 -4.68 -1.38
CA LEU A 197 -1.47 -4.45 -1.25
C LEU A 197 -1.81 -3.99 0.18
N ILE A 198 -1.21 -4.61 1.19
CA ILE A 198 -1.36 -4.21 2.60
C ILE A 198 -0.88 -2.76 2.80
N ARG A 199 0.21 -2.35 2.12
CA ARG A 199 0.74 -0.98 2.14
C ARG A 199 -0.17 0.05 1.44
N LYS A 200 -0.75 -0.28 0.28
CA LYS A 200 -1.59 0.65 -0.51
C LYS A 200 -2.90 1.04 0.16
N LEU A 201 -3.33 0.29 1.18
CA LEU A 201 -4.64 0.48 1.80
C LEU A 201 -4.63 1.51 2.96
N CYS A 202 -3.47 2.10 3.33
CA CYS A 202 -3.29 2.90 4.57
C CYS A 202 -2.16 4.00 4.42
N GLY A 203 -2.37 5.36 4.50
CA GLY A 203 -1.28 6.41 4.55
C GLY A 203 -1.57 7.96 4.58
N ALA A 204 -0.82 8.82 5.33
CA ALA A 204 -0.87 10.32 5.44
C ALA A 204 0.42 11.08 5.01
N GLY A 205 1.62 10.50 5.10
CA GLY A 205 2.78 10.93 4.29
C GLY A 205 3.68 12.07 4.79
N ILE A 206 4.75 12.33 4.02
CA ILE A 206 5.80 13.35 4.29
C ILE A 206 5.22 14.77 4.42
N ALA A 207 4.23 15.13 3.61
CA ALA A 207 3.60 16.45 3.65
C ALA A 207 2.95 16.74 5.01
N GLY A 208 2.32 15.74 5.64
CA GLY A 208 1.75 15.86 6.98
C GLY A 208 2.82 16.10 8.05
N LEU A 209 3.94 15.39 7.97
CA LEU A 209 5.05 15.52 8.91
C LEU A 209 5.76 16.88 8.79
N ASN A 210 6.02 17.34 7.56
CA ASN A 210 6.65 18.65 7.35
C ASN A 210 5.77 19.80 7.84
N CYS A 211 4.46 19.74 7.58
CA CYS A 211 3.50 20.70 8.12
C CYS A 211 3.55 20.76 9.66
N ALA A 212 3.57 19.58 10.31
CA ALA A 212 3.64 19.50 11.76
C ALA A 212 4.94 20.07 12.34
N LYS A 213 6.08 19.83 11.69
CA LYS A 213 7.38 20.46 12.04
C LYS A 213 7.26 21.98 12.08
N HIS A 214 6.73 22.60 11.02
CA HIS A 214 6.61 24.07 10.95
C HIS A 214 5.67 24.64 12.01
N LEU A 215 4.54 23.98 12.27
CA LEU A 215 3.60 24.39 13.30
C LEU A 215 4.20 24.31 14.70
N LYS A 216 4.95 23.23 14.99
CA LYS A 216 5.65 23.06 16.26
C LYS A 216 6.75 24.12 16.43
N ALA A 217 7.50 24.44 15.38
CA ALA A 217 8.48 25.53 15.41
C ALA A 217 7.82 26.90 15.68
N ALA A 218 6.57 27.09 15.24
CA ALA A 218 5.76 28.27 15.57
C ALA A 218 5.08 28.22 16.96
N GLY A 219 5.34 27.18 17.76
CA GLY A 219 4.84 27.03 19.12
C GLY A 219 3.48 26.33 19.26
N ALA A 220 2.94 25.74 18.19
CA ALA A 220 1.69 24.98 18.25
C ALA A 220 1.93 23.53 18.72
N SER A 221 0.96 22.96 19.46
CA SER A 221 0.92 21.51 19.74
C SER A 221 0.25 20.77 18.58
N THR A 222 0.93 19.76 18.03
CA THR A 222 0.47 19.01 16.86
C THR A 222 0.26 17.54 17.17
N VAL A 223 -0.79 16.96 16.57
CA VAL A 223 -1.01 15.52 16.48
C VAL A 223 -1.17 15.18 15.00
N VAL A 224 -0.28 14.35 14.47
CA VAL A 224 -0.33 13.86 13.08
C VAL A 224 -1.09 12.54 13.07
N LEU A 225 -2.14 12.46 12.25
CA LEU A 225 -2.92 11.24 12.04
C LEU A 225 -2.43 10.57 10.76
N GLU A 226 -1.64 9.52 10.92
CA GLU A 226 -1.06 8.74 9.84
C GLU A 226 -1.98 7.57 9.52
N ALA A 227 -2.49 7.50 8.29
CA ALA A 227 -3.42 6.44 7.91
C ALA A 227 -2.71 5.08 7.75
N SER A 228 -1.40 5.06 7.48
CA SER A 228 -0.53 3.87 7.36
C SER A 228 -0.20 3.28 8.72
N PHE A 229 0.30 2.06 8.71
CA PHE A 229 0.92 1.40 9.86
C PHE A 229 2.37 1.84 10.10
N HIS A 230 2.96 2.62 9.20
CA HIS A 230 4.27 3.23 9.35
C HIS A 230 4.21 4.72 9.04
N ILE A 231 5.23 5.46 9.45
CA ILE A 231 5.32 6.89 9.27
C ILE A 231 5.92 7.18 7.88
N GLY A 232 5.46 8.26 7.23
CA GLY A 232 5.99 8.70 5.92
C GLY A 232 5.16 8.29 4.70
N GLY A 233 4.01 7.64 4.88
CA GLY A 233 3.04 7.34 3.83
C GLY A 233 3.61 6.47 2.72
N ARG A 234 3.80 7.02 1.51
CA ARG A 234 4.29 6.25 0.34
C ARG A 234 5.82 6.08 0.30
N CYS A 235 6.56 6.86 1.10
CA CYS A 235 8.02 6.85 1.08
C CYS A 235 8.56 5.99 2.22
N ARG A 236 9.61 5.20 1.98
CA ARG A 236 10.29 4.38 2.99
C ARG A 236 11.66 3.90 2.49
N THR A 237 12.65 3.79 3.38
CA THR A 237 13.88 3.05 3.12
C THR A 237 13.72 1.58 3.50
N LEU A 238 14.16 0.68 2.64
CA LEU A 238 14.24 -0.76 2.90
C LEU A 238 15.70 -1.18 2.97
N HIS A 239 16.08 -1.88 4.04
CA HIS A 239 17.44 -2.38 4.21
C HIS A 239 17.56 -3.84 3.74
N GLU A 240 18.77 -4.21 3.32
CA GLU A 240 19.12 -5.60 3.02
C GLU A 240 18.82 -6.55 4.21
N SER A 241 18.93 -6.06 5.46
CA SER A 241 18.54 -6.81 6.66
C SER A 241 17.05 -7.11 6.73
N ASP A 242 16.21 -6.23 6.21
CA ASP A 242 14.76 -6.42 6.14
C ASP A 242 14.37 -7.55 5.16
N MET A 243 15.32 -7.97 4.32
CA MET A 243 15.14 -8.94 3.25
C MET A 243 15.74 -10.31 3.58
N LYS A 244 16.44 -10.45 4.71
CA LYS A 244 17.02 -11.73 5.15
C LYS A 244 15.96 -12.60 5.82
N ALA A 245 15.28 -13.43 5.02
CA ALA A 245 14.47 -14.52 5.54
C ALA A 245 15.37 -15.69 6.03
N PRO A 246 15.09 -16.31 7.19
CA PRO A 246 15.72 -17.58 7.55
C PRO A 246 15.33 -18.66 6.54
N GLY A 247 16.30 -19.19 5.79
CA GLY A 247 16.09 -20.31 4.85
C GLY A 247 15.84 -19.94 3.38
N SER A 248 15.89 -18.66 3.00
CA SER A 248 15.98 -18.30 1.57
C SER A 248 17.37 -18.62 1.04
N HIS A 249 17.45 -19.24 -0.14
CA HIS A 249 18.69 -19.35 -0.92
C HIS A 249 19.12 -17.94 -1.37
N GLY A 250 19.70 -17.16 -0.45
CA GLY A 250 20.32 -15.86 -0.69
C GLY A 250 21.62 -15.97 -1.51
N TRP A 251 21.64 -16.86 -2.50
CA TRP A 251 22.75 -17.06 -3.42
C TRP A 251 22.99 -15.83 -4.33
N TRP A 252 22.00 -14.94 -4.44
CA TRP A 252 22.10 -13.74 -5.28
C TRP A 252 22.75 -12.54 -4.59
N MET A 253 22.99 -12.57 -3.27
CA MET A 253 23.59 -11.44 -2.53
C MET A 253 24.80 -11.82 -1.66
N HIS A 254 25.16 -13.10 -1.56
CA HIS A 254 26.29 -13.55 -0.72
C HIS A 254 27.31 -14.46 -1.43
N THR A 255 27.48 -14.32 -2.75
CA THR A 255 28.62 -14.92 -3.49
C THR A 255 29.72 -13.86 -3.67
N GLU A 256 31.00 -14.25 -3.70
CA GLU A 256 32.06 -13.30 -4.10
C GLU A 256 31.73 -12.74 -5.49
N GLY A 257 31.35 -11.45 -5.55
CA GLY A 257 30.87 -10.80 -6.78
C GLY A 257 29.36 -10.49 -6.83
N SER A 258 28.56 -10.81 -5.81
CA SER A 258 27.16 -10.39 -5.73
C SER A 258 26.98 -8.97 -5.19
N ILE A 259 25.90 -8.30 -5.63
CA ILE A 259 25.54 -6.93 -5.26
C ILE A 259 25.13 -6.90 -3.78
N GLY A 260 25.94 -6.29 -2.92
CA GLY A 260 25.61 -6.00 -1.52
C GLY A 260 26.61 -6.56 -0.51
N ARG A 261 27.35 -5.68 0.16
CA ARG A 261 28.25 -6.02 1.29
C ARG A 261 27.54 -5.95 2.64
N GLY A 262 26.25 -6.33 2.71
CA GLY A 262 25.52 -6.42 3.98
C GLY A 262 25.12 -5.08 4.61
N ASN A 263 25.16 -3.98 3.86
CA ASN A 263 24.76 -2.65 4.34
C ASN A 263 24.01 -1.84 3.27
N SER A 264 23.44 -2.54 2.29
CA SER A 264 22.72 -1.92 1.18
C SER A 264 21.32 -1.53 1.62
N HIS A 265 20.81 -0.42 1.10
CA HIS A 265 19.41 -0.02 1.23
C HIS A 265 18.91 0.47 -0.12
N PHE A 266 17.59 0.49 -0.28
CA PHE A 266 16.94 1.19 -1.38
C PHE A 266 15.67 1.82 -0.86
N ASP A 267 15.35 2.98 -1.40
CA ASP A 267 14.12 3.65 -1.08
C ASP A 267 12.95 3.05 -1.90
N VAL A 268 11.73 3.25 -1.41
CA VAL A 268 10.47 2.95 -2.09
C VAL A 268 9.56 4.19 -1.96
N GLY A 269 9.05 4.75 -3.06
CA GLY A 269 8.22 5.97 -3.07
C GLY A 269 8.69 7.05 -4.05
N ALA A 270 8.56 8.32 -3.69
CA ALA A 270 9.24 9.44 -4.35
C ALA A 270 10.52 9.75 -3.53
N GLU A 271 11.70 9.53 -4.09
CA GLU A 271 12.89 9.10 -3.32
C GLU A 271 14.13 9.99 -3.51
N PHE A 272 13.95 11.25 -3.90
CA PHE A 272 15.06 12.16 -4.09
C PHE A 272 14.63 13.60 -3.82
N ILE A 273 15.62 14.44 -3.56
CA ILE A 273 15.45 15.87 -3.38
C ILE A 273 15.54 16.51 -4.76
N HIS A 274 14.46 17.11 -5.21
CA HIS A 274 14.46 17.91 -6.43
C HIS A 274 15.12 19.25 -6.16
N GLY A 275 16.22 19.55 -6.82
CA GLY A 275 16.83 20.87 -6.77
C GLY A 275 17.57 21.22 -5.46
N ASP A 276 18.54 22.13 -5.57
CA ASP A 276 19.32 22.66 -4.43
C ASP A 276 18.72 23.92 -3.78
N GLY A 277 17.65 24.47 -4.36
CA GLY A 277 16.82 25.54 -3.79
C GLY A 277 15.76 25.06 -2.80
N THR A 278 15.48 23.76 -2.72
CA THR A 278 14.35 23.25 -1.93
C THR A 278 14.59 23.21 -0.42
N SER A 279 13.49 23.25 0.33
CA SER A 279 13.52 23.11 1.80
C SER A 279 14.13 21.77 2.28
N LEU A 280 14.02 20.70 1.49
CA LEU A 280 14.65 19.42 1.81
C LEU A 280 16.17 19.47 1.59
N TYR A 281 16.64 20.16 0.55
CA TYR A 281 18.07 20.42 0.37
C TYR A 281 18.62 21.27 1.51
N GLY A 282 17.93 22.35 1.89
CA GLY A 282 18.31 23.18 3.03
C GLY A 282 18.42 22.36 4.33
N MET A 283 17.45 21.47 4.59
CA MET A 283 17.50 20.55 5.72
C MET A 283 18.71 19.60 5.64
N ALA A 284 18.99 19.06 4.46
CA ALA A 284 20.15 18.20 4.24
C ALA A 284 21.46 18.93 4.57
N GLN A 285 21.60 20.19 4.17
CA GLN A 285 22.76 21.02 4.50
C GLN A 285 22.86 21.28 6.01
N GLU A 286 21.77 21.69 6.66
CA GLU A 286 21.73 21.96 8.11
C GLU A 286 22.10 20.73 8.95
N ARG A 287 21.70 19.54 8.48
CA ARG A 287 21.91 18.27 9.17
C ARG A 287 23.18 17.54 8.74
N GLY A 288 23.88 18.04 7.73
CA GLY A 288 25.08 17.41 7.18
C GLY A 288 24.81 16.04 6.56
N TRP A 289 23.68 15.89 5.85
CA TRP A 289 23.41 14.68 5.07
C TRP A 289 24.35 14.57 3.88
N ASN A 290 24.65 13.33 3.48
CA ASN A 290 25.45 13.10 2.29
C ASN A 290 24.51 13.06 1.10
N LEU A 291 24.65 14.05 0.21
CA LEU A 291 23.87 14.13 -1.00
C LEU A 291 24.70 13.70 -2.19
N GLN A 292 24.21 12.70 -2.90
CA GLN A 292 24.72 12.31 -4.20
C GLN A 292 23.86 12.97 -5.28
N LYS A 293 24.46 13.87 -6.07
CA LYS A 293 23.78 14.42 -7.25
C LYS A 293 23.46 13.28 -8.22
N LEU A 294 22.23 13.28 -8.72
CA LEU A 294 21.73 12.33 -9.70
C LEU A 294 21.82 12.93 -11.10
N PHE A 295 22.09 12.07 -12.08
CA PHE A 295 21.83 12.38 -13.48
C PHE A 295 20.46 11.78 -13.82
N THR A 296 19.43 12.61 -13.75
CA THR A 296 18.08 12.25 -14.20
C THR A 296 17.96 12.80 -15.62
N TRP A 297 17.61 11.92 -16.55
CA TRP A 297 17.31 12.30 -17.95
C TRP A 297 15.86 11.99 -18.31
N ALA A 298 15.24 11.09 -17.54
CA ALA A 298 13.82 10.86 -17.63
C ALA A 298 13.11 11.97 -16.87
N GLN A 299 12.06 12.57 -17.47
CA GLN A 299 11.12 13.55 -16.88
C GLN A 299 11.33 15.01 -17.27
N GLY A 300 12.25 15.33 -18.18
CA GLY A 300 12.46 16.72 -18.63
C GLY A 300 13.63 17.40 -17.93
N ASP A 301 14.04 16.86 -16.78
CA ASP A 301 15.33 17.12 -16.16
C ASP A 301 16.44 16.43 -16.97
N GLY A 302 17.51 17.14 -17.30
CA GLY A 302 18.59 16.62 -18.15
C GLY A 302 18.32 16.81 -19.65
N GLY A 303 18.98 17.78 -20.28
CA GLY A 303 18.98 18.00 -21.74
C GLY A 303 20.20 17.37 -22.42
N PRO A 304 20.21 17.10 -23.75
CA PRO A 304 21.23 16.29 -24.47
C PRO A 304 22.66 16.81 -24.33
N ASN A 305 22.78 18.03 -23.82
CA ASN A 305 24.01 18.78 -23.65
C ASN A 305 24.45 18.85 -22.18
N ASP A 306 23.68 18.28 -21.24
CA ASP A 306 23.97 18.35 -19.82
C ASP A 306 25.11 17.41 -19.44
N GLU A 307 25.94 17.88 -18.51
CA GLU A 307 27.09 17.12 -18.07
C GLU A 307 26.68 15.89 -17.25
N MET A 308 27.29 14.75 -17.59
CA MET A 308 27.13 13.51 -16.83
C MET A 308 27.58 13.71 -15.39
N VAL A 309 26.75 13.26 -14.45
CA VAL A 309 27.09 13.32 -13.02
C VAL A 309 27.87 12.07 -12.63
N ASN A 310 29.10 12.24 -12.12
CA ASN A 310 29.97 11.15 -11.67
C ASN A 310 30.23 10.06 -12.75
N GLY A 311 30.18 10.41 -14.04
CA GLY A 311 30.32 9.47 -15.15
C GLY A 311 29.11 8.54 -15.36
N GLY A 312 28.00 8.78 -14.64
CA GLY A 312 26.72 8.11 -14.85
C GLY A 312 25.96 8.70 -16.04
N ALA A 313 25.18 7.86 -16.72
CA ALA A 313 24.36 8.26 -17.87
C ALA A 313 22.99 7.56 -17.82
N GLY A 314 21.96 8.24 -18.34
CA GLY A 314 20.63 7.67 -18.55
C GLY A 314 20.57 6.74 -19.75
N TYR A 315 19.74 5.70 -19.68
CA TYR A 315 19.51 4.75 -20.77
C TYR A 315 18.01 4.49 -20.98
N TYR A 316 17.61 4.35 -22.23
CA TYR A 316 16.26 3.94 -22.63
C TYR A 316 16.29 2.59 -23.30
N TYR A 317 15.30 1.77 -22.97
CA TYR A 317 15.04 0.54 -23.70
C TYR A 317 13.87 0.76 -24.66
N VAL A 318 14.18 0.84 -25.96
CA VAL A 318 13.23 1.14 -27.03
C VAL A 318 13.35 0.09 -28.11
N ASP A 319 12.22 -0.48 -28.53
CA ASP A 319 12.14 -1.44 -29.65
C ASP A 319 13.16 -2.59 -29.56
N GLY A 320 13.43 -3.07 -28.33
CA GLY A 320 14.35 -4.18 -28.10
C GLY A 320 15.83 -3.80 -27.99
N GLN A 321 16.15 -2.50 -28.00
CA GLN A 321 17.52 -1.98 -27.97
C GLN A 321 17.70 -0.98 -26.83
N LEU A 322 18.89 -0.99 -26.22
CA LEU A 322 19.27 -0.02 -25.21
C LEU A 322 19.97 1.15 -25.89
N TYR A 323 19.46 2.36 -25.68
CA TYR A 323 20.01 3.62 -26.16
C TYR A 323 20.50 4.43 -24.97
N ARG A 324 21.72 4.96 -25.06
CA ARG A 324 22.14 6.03 -24.13
C ARG A 324 21.33 7.29 -24.44
N PHE A 325 21.10 8.14 -23.46
CA PHE A 325 20.22 9.30 -23.57
C PHE A 325 20.55 10.26 -24.75
N ASP A 326 21.84 10.44 -25.04
CA ASP A 326 22.39 11.27 -26.14
C ASP A 326 22.40 10.54 -27.49
N GLU A 327 22.16 9.24 -27.48
CA GLU A 327 22.12 8.34 -28.64
C GLU A 327 20.70 7.95 -29.03
N LEU A 328 19.69 8.56 -28.40
CA LEU A 328 18.28 8.33 -28.70
C LEU A 328 17.96 8.52 -30.19
N PRO A 329 17.04 7.71 -30.76
CA PRO A 329 16.55 7.94 -32.10
C PRO A 329 15.94 9.35 -32.25
N PRO A 330 16.01 9.97 -33.45
CA PRO A 330 15.66 11.37 -33.64
C PRO A 330 14.27 11.77 -33.14
N ASP A 331 13.27 10.91 -33.29
CA ASP A 331 11.89 11.19 -32.88
C ASP A 331 11.72 11.25 -31.36
N PHE A 332 12.46 10.43 -30.61
CA PHE A 332 12.48 10.51 -29.15
C PHE A 332 13.20 11.77 -28.68
N ARG A 333 14.34 12.10 -29.30
CA ARG A 333 15.08 13.33 -29.00
C ARG A 333 14.21 14.58 -29.21
N GLU A 334 13.52 14.66 -30.34
CA GLU A 334 12.60 15.76 -30.64
C GLU A 334 11.48 15.89 -29.59
N THR A 335 10.94 14.76 -29.13
CA THR A 335 9.91 14.76 -28.08
C THR A 335 10.46 15.26 -26.75
N HIS A 336 11.68 14.82 -26.38
CA HIS A 336 12.35 15.30 -25.17
C HIS A 336 12.67 16.80 -25.23
N GLU A 337 13.13 17.30 -26.38
CA GLU A 337 13.38 18.73 -26.57
C GLU A 337 12.11 19.57 -26.39
N ILE A 338 10.97 19.07 -26.87
CA ILE A 338 9.67 19.75 -26.67
C ILE A 338 9.32 19.84 -25.18
N LEU A 339 9.48 18.75 -24.43
CA LEU A 339 9.17 18.74 -22.99
C LEU A 339 10.15 19.65 -22.21
N SER A 340 11.44 19.61 -22.53
CA SER A 340 12.45 20.46 -21.86
C SER A 340 12.26 21.97 -22.04
N ARG A 341 11.42 22.40 -22.98
CA ARG A 341 11.14 23.83 -23.24
C ARG A 341 9.74 24.27 -22.79
N MET A 342 9.05 23.45 -22.00
CA MET A 342 7.72 23.80 -21.51
C MET A 342 7.73 25.08 -20.67
N ALA A 343 8.76 25.29 -19.85
CA ALA A 343 8.93 26.50 -19.05
C ALA A 343 9.04 27.78 -19.90
N ASP A 344 9.70 27.70 -21.06
CA ASP A 344 9.85 28.81 -22.02
C ASP A 344 8.53 29.24 -22.67
N GLU A 345 7.52 28.35 -22.70
CA GLU A 345 6.21 28.63 -23.28
C GLU A 345 5.27 29.38 -22.33
N TYR A 346 5.64 29.52 -21.06
CA TYR A 346 4.86 30.31 -20.12
C TYR A 346 5.00 31.83 -20.41
N PRO A 347 3.88 32.60 -20.43
CA PRO A 347 2.51 32.19 -20.18
C PRO A 347 1.79 31.62 -21.40
N VAL A 348 1.10 30.49 -21.22
CA VAL A 348 0.30 29.86 -22.26
C VAL A 348 -1.13 30.43 -22.25
N ALA A 349 -1.58 30.99 -23.37
CA ALA A 349 -2.88 31.68 -23.48
C ALA A 349 -4.09 30.73 -23.42
N HIS A 350 -3.98 29.53 -23.99
CA HIS A 350 -5.07 28.55 -24.11
C HIS A 350 -4.62 27.17 -23.62
N SER A 351 -5.52 26.42 -22.99
CA SER A 351 -5.22 25.08 -22.48
C SER A 351 -5.75 24.02 -23.43
N GLU A 352 -4.85 23.25 -24.01
CA GLU A 352 -5.10 21.97 -24.66
C GLU A 352 -4.55 20.83 -23.79
N ASP A 353 -5.01 19.60 -24.00
CA ASP A 353 -4.39 18.45 -23.37
C ASP A 353 -3.01 18.15 -23.99
N MET A 354 -2.11 17.56 -23.22
CA MET A 354 -0.74 17.31 -23.69
C MET A 354 -0.69 16.40 -24.91
N GLU A 355 -1.62 15.44 -25.03
CA GLU A 355 -1.68 14.51 -26.17
C GLU A 355 -1.98 15.27 -27.47
N ALA A 356 -2.94 16.19 -27.45
CA ALA A 356 -3.27 17.06 -28.58
C ALA A 356 -2.08 17.95 -28.98
N VAL A 357 -1.40 18.56 -28.00
CA VAL A 357 -0.24 19.43 -28.27
C VAL A 357 0.91 18.63 -28.89
N LEU A 358 1.28 17.49 -28.32
CA LEU A 358 2.37 16.66 -28.85
C LEU A 358 2.06 16.18 -30.27
N ARG A 359 0.83 15.74 -30.54
CA ARG A 359 0.40 15.35 -31.91
C ARG A 359 0.43 16.51 -32.88
N SER A 360 0.01 17.71 -32.46
CA SER A 360 0.06 18.91 -33.30
C SER A 360 1.50 19.28 -33.72
N ARG A 361 2.49 18.89 -32.90
CA ARG A 361 3.93 19.08 -33.14
C ARG A 361 4.58 17.93 -33.91
N GLY A 362 3.80 16.96 -34.39
CA GLY A 362 4.32 15.87 -35.21
C GLY A 362 4.96 14.72 -34.42
N ILE A 363 4.75 14.64 -33.11
CA ILE A 363 5.28 13.55 -32.30
C ILE A 363 4.60 12.23 -32.67
N SER A 364 5.41 11.19 -32.82
CA SER A 364 4.95 9.85 -33.20
C SER A 364 4.26 9.14 -32.04
N ASP A 365 3.26 8.29 -32.32
CA ASP A 365 2.57 7.48 -31.31
C ASP A 365 3.53 6.64 -30.47
N ARG A 366 4.65 6.18 -31.05
CA ARG A 366 5.65 5.39 -30.31
C ARG A 366 6.44 6.24 -29.33
N SER A 367 6.76 7.48 -29.70
CA SER A 367 7.46 8.41 -28.82
C SER A 367 6.55 8.90 -27.72
N GLU A 368 5.30 9.26 -28.06
CA GLU A 368 4.24 9.63 -27.11
C GLU A 368 4.07 8.56 -26.03
N ARG A 369 4.01 7.27 -26.39
CA ARG A 369 3.91 6.18 -25.41
C ARG A 369 5.11 6.08 -24.47
N LEU A 370 6.33 6.33 -24.95
CA LEU A 370 7.53 6.28 -24.12
C LEU A 370 7.53 7.45 -23.12
N VAL A 371 7.27 8.67 -23.60
CA VAL A 371 7.25 9.85 -22.71
C VAL A 371 6.04 9.85 -21.77
N GLN A 372 4.91 9.26 -22.17
CA GLN A 372 3.78 9.01 -21.30
C GLN A 372 4.14 8.07 -20.13
N ALA A 373 4.97 7.05 -20.38
CA ALA A 373 5.43 6.13 -19.34
C ALA A 373 6.49 6.76 -18.43
N GLY A 374 7.21 7.77 -18.90
CA GLY A 374 8.11 8.60 -18.09
C GLY A 374 7.38 9.77 -17.45
N TYR A 375 7.31 10.90 -18.17
CA TYR A 375 6.77 12.18 -17.72
C TYR A 375 5.32 12.07 -17.23
N GLY A 376 4.44 11.38 -17.96
CA GLY A 376 3.03 11.26 -17.57
C GLY A 376 2.83 10.54 -16.22
N ASN A 377 3.64 9.53 -15.92
CA ASN A 377 3.62 8.87 -14.62
C ASN A 377 4.13 9.79 -13.50
N THR A 378 5.13 10.63 -13.78
CA THR A 378 5.64 11.64 -12.83
C THR A 378 4.61 12.72 -12.54
N ALA A 379 3.99 13.28 -13.58
CA ALA A 379 2.88 14.22 -13.47
C ALA A 379 1.59 13.58 -12.90
N GLY A 380 1.57 12.25 -12.71
CA GLY A 380 0.46 11.54 -12.10
C GLY A 380 -0.80 11.43 -12.96
N GLY A 381 -0.67 11.48 -14.30
CA GLY A 381 -1.82 11.50 -15.22
C GLY A 381 -1.52 11.07 -16.65
N ALA A 382 -2.58 10.67 -17.37
CA ALA A 382 -2.51 10.45 -18.81
C ALA A 382 -2.44 11.79 -19.57
N PHE A 383 -1.71 11.87 -20.68
CA PHE A 383 -1.53 13.09 -21.46
C PHE A 383 -2.85 13.67 -21.98
N ARG A 384 -3.84 12.81 -22.28
CA ARG A 384 -5.22 13.23 -22.57
C ARG A 384 -5.97 13.95 -21.44
N VAL A 385 -5.47 13.90 -20.20
CA VAL A 385 -6.07 14.60 -19.05
C VAL A 385 -5.15 15.67 -18.47
N LEU A 386 -3.86 15.63 -18.76
CA LEU A 386 -2.90 16.64 -18.32
C LEU A 386 -3.01 17.88 -19.21
N SER A 387 -3.14 19.06 -18.59
CA SER A 387 -3.18 20.34 -19.29
C SER A 387 -1.76 20.78 -19.67
N TRP A 388 -1.53 21.10 -20.95
CA TRP A 388 -0.26 21.66 -21.41
C TRP A 388 0.08 22.95 -20.67
N ARG A 389 -0.90 23.84 -20.55
CA ARG A 389 -0.76 25.11 -19.84
C ARG A 389 -0.34 24.91 -18.39
N ALA A 390 -1.03 24.03 -17.65
CA ALA A 390 -0.72 23.80 -16.24
C ALA A 390 0.68 23.21 -16.04
N ASN A 391 1.15 22.36 -16.96
CA ASN A 391 2.50 21.83 -16.93
C ASN A 391 3.54 22.90 -17.27
N CYS A 392 3.34 23.71 -18.32
CA CYS A 392 4.23 24.84 -18.62
C CYS A 392 4.32 25.84 -17.45
N GLU A 393 3.18 26.11 -16.80
CA GLU A 393 3.14 26.91 -15.57
C GLU A 393 3.99 26.27 -14.46
N ALA A 394 3.82 24.97 -14.20
CA ALA A 394 4.59 24.25 -13.19
C ALA A 394 6.10 24.26 -13.48
N GLU A 395 6.51 23.88 -14.70
CA GLU A 395 7.91 23.87 -15.13
C GLU A 395 8.55 25.27 -15.02
N HIS A 396 7.82 26.33 -15.38
CA HIS A 396 8.31 27.70 -15.23
C HIS A 396 8.55 28.11 -13.77
N PHE A 397 7.74 27.60 -12.83
CA PHE A 397 7.99 27.82 -11.40
C PHE A 397 9.20 26.99 -10.93
N TYR A 398 9.33 25.74 -11.38
CA TYR A 398 10.43 24.86 -11.01
C TYR A 398 11.81 25.42 -11.42
N GLU A 399 11.97 25.87 -12.67
CA GLU A 399 13.25 26.44 -13.17
C GLU A 399 13.70 27.69 -12.40
N ARG A 400 12.78 28.45 -11.78
CA ARG A 400 13.11 29.70 -11.09
C ARG A 400 13.51 29.54 -9.64
N ASP A 401 12.88 28.60 -8.94
CA ASP A 401 12.91 28.57 -7.47
C ASP A 401 13.73 27.41 -6.90
N ASP A 402 13.85 26.27 -7.61
CA ASP A 402 14.32 25.02 -7.00
C ASP A 402 15.69 24.51 -7.49
N GLY A 403 16.21 24.97 -8.64
CA GLY A 403 17.55 24.62 -9.16
C GLY A 403 17.60 23.29 -9.95
N ASP A 404 18.61 23.13 -10.82
CA ASP A 404 18.58 22.17 -11.95
C ASP A 404 19.00 20.72 -11.61
N HIS A 405 19.08 20.35 -10.33
CA HIS A 405 19.77 19.13 -9.90
C HIS A 405 19.00 18.28 -8.91
N ASP A 406 18.81 17.01 -9.22
CA ASP A 406 18.26 16.05 -8.27
C ASP A 406 19.35 15.45 -7.36
N PHE A 407 19.00 15.13 -6.13
CA PHE A 407 19.90 14.53 -5.15
C PHE A 407 19.31 13.30 -4.48
N GLN A 408 20.06 12.21 -4.49
CA GLN A 408 19.82 11.06 -3.63
C GLN A 408 20.46 11.29 -2.26
N VAL A 409 19.76 10.91 -1.21
CA VAL A 409 20.31 10.89 0.15
C VAL A 409 21.02 9.55 0.37
N GLU A 410 22.35 9.55 0.57
CA GLU A 410 23.14 8.31 0.66
C GLU A 410 22.75 7.42 1.85
N GLN A 411 22.13 7.98 2.88
CA GLN A 411 21.68 7.22 4.05
C GLN A 411 20.32 6.52 3.85
N GLY A 412 19.64 6.79 2.73
CA GLY A 412 18.25 6.42 2.48
C GLY A 412 17.35 7.62 2.71
N PHE A 413 16.58 7.99 1.69
CA PHE A 413 15.64 9.11 1.71
C PHE A 413 14.61 8.94 2.84
N GLY A 414 14.03 7.74 2.98
CA GLY A 414 13.07 7.45 4.04
C GLY A 414 13.69 7.60 5.44
N ASP A 415 14.83 6.98 5.70
CA ASP A 415 15.47 7.00 7.02
C ASP A 415 15.92 8.41 7.42
N ALA A 416 16.51 9.15 6.50
CA ALA A 416 16.97 10.51 6.74
C ALA A 416 15.80 11.49 6.86
N VAL A 417 14.89 11.51 5.88
CA VAL A 417 13.83 12.52 5.80
C VAL A 417 12.71 12.21 6.79
N ILE A 418 12.16 11.00 6.76
CA ILE A 418 11.00 10.63 7.60
C ILE A 418 11.43 10.61 9.07
N GLY A 419 12.59 10.01 9.36
CA GLY A 419 13.11 9.92 10.73
C GLY A 419 13.33 11.29 11.37
N GLU A 420 13.81 12.29 10.62
CA GLU A 420 13.95 13.65 11.12
C GLU A 420 12.61 14.39 11.23
N LEU A 421 11.76 14.29 10.20
CA LEU A 421 10.45 14.92 10.24
C LEU A 421 9.58 14.37 11.37
N GLU A 422 9.68 13.08 11.69
CA GLU A 422 8.97 12.45 12.82
C GLU A 422 9.38 13.07 14.16
N LYS A 423 10.68 13.24 14.42
CA LYS A 423 11.20 13.85 15.66
C LYS A 423 10.63 15.27 15.86
N ASP A 424 10.47 16.00 14.76
CA ASP A 424 10.00 17.37 14.76
C ASP A 424 8.46 17.49 14.63
N ALA A 425 7.73 16.42 14.28
CA ALA A 425 6.28 16.45 14.04
C ALA A 425 5.41 16.44 15.32
N GLY A 426 5.99 16.15 16.49
CA GLY A 426 5.25 16.07 17.74
C GLY A 426 4.70 14.66 17.99
N GLU A 427 3.40 14.53 18.26
CA GLU A 427 2.77 13.21 18.40
C GLU A 427 2.32 12.69 17.04
N VAL A 428 2.84 11.54 16.61
CA VAL A 428 2.40 10.86 15.38
C VAL A 428 1.63 9.60 15.74
N ARG A 429 0.41 9.47 15.23
CA ARG A 429 -0.47 8.31 15.44
C ARG A 429 -0.73 7.60 14.12
N VAL A 430 -0.05 6.47 13.93
CA VAL A 430 -0.32 5.53 12.82
C VAL A 430 -1.69 4.86 12.96
N LEU A 431 -2.21 4.30 11.87
CA LEU A 431 -3.52 3.63 11.79
C LEU A 431 -4.73 4.55 12.08
N HIS A 432 -4.65 5.82 11.72
CA HIS A 432 -5.74 6.80 11.90
C HIS A 432 -6.18 7.41 10.57
N ARG A 433 -6.75 6.58 9.69
CA ARG A 433 -7.31 7.07 8.42
C ARG A 433 -8.51 7.97 8.68
N VAL A 434 -8.40 9.25 8.33
CA VAL A 434 -9.49 10.21 8.48
C VAL A 434 -10.62 9.87 7.50
N VAL A 435 -11.86 9.81 7.98
CA VAL A 435 -13.06 9.55 7.17
C VAL A 435 -14.01 10.73 7.14
N SER A 436 -14.00 11.57 8.17
CA SER A 436 -14.78 12.81 8.16
C SER A 436 -14.17 13.90 9.03
N VAL A 437 -14.38 15.15 8.63
CA VAL A 437 -14.09 16.33 9.44
C VAL A 437 -15.36 17.15 9.57
N THR A 438 -15.79 17.39 10.80
CA THR A 438 -16.97 18.21 11.11
C THR A 438 -16.54 19.43 11.91
N MET A 439 -16.83 20.62 11.40
CA MET A 439 -16.64 21.86 12.14
C MET A 439 -17.81 22.05 13.11
N GLY A 440 -17.51 22.06 14.40
CA GLY A 440 -18.50 22.33 15.45
C GLY A 440 -18.91 23.79 15.47
N ALA A 441 -20.12 24.06 15.97
CA ALA A 441 -20.60 25.42 16.20
C ALA A 441 -19.78 26.19 17.27
N ASP A 442 -19.03 25.45 18.09
CA ASP A 442 -18.06 25.95 19.06
C ASP A 442 -16.71 26.34 18.43
N GLY A 443 -16.57 26.21 17.10
CA GLY A 443 -15.32 26.48 16.38
C GLY A 443 -14.27 25.37 16.54
N VAL A 444 -14.63 24.23 17.14
CA VAL A 444 -13.73 23.09 17.29
C VAL A 444 -14.07 22.04 16.24
N ALA A 445 -13.08 21.67 15.44
CA ALA A 445 -13.22 20.60 14.48
C ALA A 445 -13.19 19.23 15.17
N SER A 446 -14.04 18.33 14.71
CA SER A 446 -14.11 16.93 15.10
C SER A 446 -13.65 16.08 13.91
N VAL A 447 -12.49 15.45 14.04
CA VAL A 447 -11.92 14.54 13.04
C VAL A 447 -12.26 13.11 13.42
N ARG A 448 -13.09 12.45 12.61
CA ARG A 448 -13.41 11.04 12.76
C ARG A 448 -12.47 10.20 11.92
N CYS A 449 -11.87 9.21 12.54
CA CYS A 449 -11.06 8.21 11.87
C CYS A 449 -11.87 6.95 11.56
N SER A 450 -11.39 6.13 10.63
CA SER A 450 -12.01 4.87 10.23
C SER A 450 -12.07 3.84 11.34
N ASN A 451 -11.26 4.03 12.39
CA ASN A 451 -11.17 3.19 13.58
C ASN A 451 -12.07 3.65 14.74
N GLY A 452 -13.01 4.54 14.45
CA GLY A 452 -14.02 5.04 15.38
C GLY A 452 -13.50 6.10 16.34
N ARG A 453 -12.19 6.33 16.40
CA ARG A 453 -11.62 7.39 17.23
C ARG A 453 -11.99 8.75 16.66
N VAL A 454 -12.30 9.66 17.57
CA VAL A 454 -12.61 11.05 17.25
C VAL A 454 -11.59 11.94 17.95
N PHE A 455 -10.96 12.79 17.16
CA PHE A 455 -10.01 13.79 17.61
C PHE A 455 -10.68 15.14 17.53
N ARG A 456 -10.38 16.01 18.49
CA ARG A 456 -10.90 17.38 18.51
C ARG A 456 -9.74 18.34 18.55
N ALA A 457 -9.77 19.30 17.64
CA ALA A 457 -8.76 20.35 17.56
C ALA A 457 -9.41 21.66 17.08
N PRO A 458 -8.92 22.83 17.53
CA PRO A 458 -9.38 24.11 17.00
C PRO A 458 -9.12 24.27 15.50
N HIS A 459 -8.06 23.61 15.00
CA HIS A 459 -7.66 23.66 13.59
C HIS A 459 -7.32 22.25 13.10
N VAL A 460 -7.68 21.98 11.84
CA VAL A 460 -7.37 20.72 11.14
C VAL A 460 -6.77 21.08 9.79
N ILE A 461 -5.64 20.46 9.49
CA ILE A 461 -4.96 20.61 8.19
C ILE A 461 -5.01 19.23 7.52
N LEU A 462 -5.50 19.20 6.28
CA LEU A 462 -5.62 17.98 5.50
C LEU A 462 -4.49 17.91 4.48
N CYS A 463 -3.56 16.99 4.72
CA CYS A 463 -2.45 16.71 3.81
C CYS A 463 -2.78 15.46 2.98
N VAL A 464 -3.81 15.53 2.13
CA VAL A 464 -4.26 14.42 1.27
C VAL A 464 -4.34 14.85 -0.19
N PRO A 465 -4.18 13.93 -1.16
CA PRO A 465 -4.35 14.26 -2.58
C PRO A 465 -5.75 14.82 -2.88
N VAL A 466 -5.85 15.78 -3.81
CA VAL A 466 -7.13 16.38 -4.23
C VAL A 466 -8.18 15.33 -4.64
N PRO A 467 -7.85 14.25 -5.37
CA PRO A 467 -8.83 13.20 -5.70
C PRO A 467 -9.46 12.50 -4.49
N VAL A 468 -8.78 12.46 -3.33
CA VAL A 468 -9.33 11.95 -2.06
C VAL A 468 -10.41 12.90 -1.53
N LEU A 469 -10.20 14.21 -1.65
CA LEU A 469 -11.19 15.22 -1.26
C LEU A 469 -12.37 15.28 -2.23
N GLN A 470 -12.13 15.07 -3.52
CA GLN A 470 -13.16 15.03 -4.56
C GLN A 470 -13.96 13.72 -4.58
N GLY A 471 -13.55 12.71 -3.81
CA GLY A 471 -14.16 11.39 -3.81
C GLY A 471 -14.01 10.63 -5.12
N SER A 472 -12.99 10.94 -5.92
CA SER A 472 -12.73 10.32 -7.23
C SER A 472 -12.49 8.81 -7.15
N TYR A 473 -12.13 8.29 -5.98
CA TYR A 473 -11.91 6.86 -5.71
C TYR A 473 -13.13 6.16 -5.07
N GLY A 474 -14.28 6.84 -5.02
CA GLY A 474 -15.52 6.33 -4.45
C GLY A 474 -15.77 6.79 -3.00
N PRO A 475 -17.01 6.62 -2.50
CA PRO A 475 -17.46 7.22 -1.23
C PRO A 475 -16.71 6.71 0.01
N THR A 476 -16.20 5.47 -0.03
CA THR A 476 -15.49 4.82 1.09
C THR A 476 -14.03 5.24 1.24
N GLU A 477 -13.47 5.91 0.23
CA GLU A 477 -12.08 6.39 0.21
C GLU A 477 -12.03 7.93 0.23
N SER A 478 -13.18 8.60 0.30
CA SER A 478 -13.31 10.06 0.40
C SER A 478 -13.35 10.53 1.87
N ILE A 479 -12.93 11.77 2.11
CA ILE A 479 -13.10 12.43 3.42
C ILE A 479 -14.37 13.28 3.38
N ALA A 480 -15.38 12.91 4.17
CA ALA A 480 -16.61 13.69 4.28
C ALA A 480 -16.36 14.99 5.07
N MET A 481 -16.64 16.13 4.45
CA MET A 481 -16.46 17.46 5.04
C MET A 481 -17.82 18.06 5.42
N SER A 482 -17.92 18.57 6.66
CA SER A 482 -19.10 19.30 7.13
C SER A 482 -18.68 20.57 7.89
N PRO A 483 -18.98 21.78 7.38
CA PRO A 483 -19.60 22.04 6.08
C PRO A 483 -18.72 21.53 4.91
N PRO A 484 -19.31 21.30 3.72
CA PRO A 484 -18.54 20.93 2.53
C PRO A 484 -17.46 21.97 2.22
N LEU A 485 -16.33 21.50 1.66
CA LEU A 485 -15.30 22.41 1.15
C LEU A 485 -15.83 23.21 -0.07
N PRO A 486 -15.34 24.44 -0.30
CA PRO A 486 -15.78 25.31 -1.39
C PRO A 486 -15.65 24.70 -2.80
#